data_AF-A0A7Z9Z9K7-F1
#
_entry.id   AF-A0A7Z9Z9K7-F1
#
_cell.length_a   1.000
_cell.length_b   1.000
_cell.length_c   1.000
_cell.angle_alpha   90.00
_cell.angle_beta   90.00
_cell.angle_gamma   90.00
#
_symmetry.space_group_name_H-M   'P 1'
#
loop_
_entity.id
_entity.type
_entity.pdbx_description
1 polymer ?
#
loop_
_entity_poly.entity_id
_entity_poly.type
_entity_poly.pdbx_seq_one_letter_code
_entity_poly.pdbx_strand_id
1 'polypeptide(L)'
;DMYPKGYSTYVEETELSKLWEGTFRPGHFRGVCTVVTKLFNIVKPDKAYFGEKDYQQLKIIQKMVKDLNMDIEVIGCPIVRDSEGLAMSSRNVYLSPEERKQVTAIYKSFKLAQKLVEEGLKEPRKLEEEIKKFLASFPLIKKIDYVAVVNPNTLEPAEEIKGGERILVAVRMPSARLIDNWELKIPKM
;
A
#
# COMPACT_ATOMS: atom_id res chain seq x y z
N ASP A 1 -22.42 -1.53 -20.56
CA ASP A 1 -20.98 -1.26 -20.74
C ASP A 1 -20.55 -0.13 -19.79
N MET A 2 -19.29 -0.09 -19.35
CA MET A 2 -18.82 0.79 -18.28
C MET A 2 -18.44 2.20 -18.76
N TYR A 3 -17.83 2.33 -19.94
CA TYR A 3 -17.29 3.60 -20.45
C TYR A 3 -17.93 3.94 -21.80
N PRO A 4 -19.05 4.68 -21.82
CA PRO A 4 -19.64 5.11 -23.09
C PRO A 4 -18.70 6.06 -23.84
N LYS A 5 -18.78 6.04 -25.17
CA LYS A 5 -18.01 6.95 -26.03
C LYS A 5 -18.27 8.40 -25.63
N GLY A 6 -17.21 9.16 -25.40
CA GLY A 6 -17.28 10.58 -25.04
C GLY A 6 -17.52 10.88 -23.56
N TYR A 7 -17.40 9.89 -22.65
CA TYR A 7 -17.45 10.18 -21.21
C TYR A 7 -16.38 11.21 -20.81
N SER A 8 -16.75 12.18 -19.98
CA SER A 8 -15.88 13.26 -19.52
C SER A 8 -15.97 13.53 -18.00
N THR A 9 -16.71 12.69 -17.27
CA THR A 9 -16.88 12.79 -15.81
C THR A 9 -15.88 11.91 -15.08
N TYR A 10 -15.23 12.48 -14.07
CA TYR A 10 -14.25 11.79 -13.22
C TYR A 10 -14.51 12.13 -11.75
N VAL A 11 -14.07 11.23 -10.87
CA VAL A 11 -13.97 11.49 -9.42
C VAL A 11 -12.50 11.54 -9.07
N GLU A 12 -12.09 12.59 -8.37
CA GLU A 12 -10.71 12.83 -7.99
C GLU A 12 -10.64 13.16 -6.50
N GLU A 13 -9.86 12.38 -5.76
CA GLU A 13 -9.39 12.75 -4.43
C GLU A 13 -8.06 13.48 -4.61
N THR A 14 -7.83 14.62 -3.94
CA THR A 14 -6.75 15.54 -4.30
C THR A 14 -5.56 15.55 -3.36
N GLU A 15 -5.63 14.89 -2.21
CA GLU A 15 -4.57 14.96 -1.19
C GLU A 15 -3.81 13.65 -1.12
N LEU A 16 -4.48 12.57 -0.69
CA LEU A 16 -3.87 11.25 -0.57
C LEU A 16 -3.36 10.72 -1.90
N SER A 17 -4.04 11.06 -3.01
CA SER A 17 -3.69 10.63 -4.36
C SER A 17 -2.40 11.23 -4.91
N LYS A 18 -1.85 12.28 -4.26
CA LYS A 18 -0.58 12.91 -4.64
C LYS A 18 0.62 12.28 -3.94
N LEU A 19 0.40 11.43 -2.95
CA LEU A 19 1.47 10.76 -2.18
C LEU A 19 1.84 9.40 -2.79
N TRP A 20 3.00 8.87 -2.43
CA TRP A 20 3.41 7.46 -2.65
C TRP A 20 3.07 6.89 -4.03
N GLU A 21 2.16 5.91 -4.16
CA GLU A 21 1.81 5.33 -5.46
C GLU A 21 1.34 6.39 -6.47
N GLY A 22 0.72 7.46 -5.99
CA GLY A 22 0.26 8.59 -6.78
C GLY A 22 1.36 9.33 -7.51
N THR A 23 2.52 9.51 -6.88
CA THR A 23 3.68 10.17 -7.51
C THR A 23 4.28 9.32 -8.62
N PHE A 24 4.27 7.99 -8.45
CA PHE A 24 4.80 7.04 -9.44
C PHE A 24 3.78 6.62 -10.51
N ARG A 25 2.49 6.91 -10.29
CA ARG A 25 1.39 6.51 -11.18
C ARG A 25 0.40 7.67 -11.36
N PRO A 26 0.80 8.78 -12.02
CA PRO A 26 -0.05 9.95 -12.21
C PRO A 26 -1.41 9.58 -12.82
N GLY A 27 -2.50 10.10 -12.22
CA GLY A 27 -3.87 9.84 -12.65
C GLY A 27 -4.43 8.46 -12.29
N HIS A 28 -3.63 7.56 -11.70
CA HIS A 28 -4.08 6.21 -11.32
C HIS A 28 -5.27 6.25 -10.37
N PHE A 29 -5.17 7.01 -9.28
CA PHE A 29 -6.22 7.08 -8.27
C PHE A 29 -7.47 7.81 -8.74
N ARG A 30 -7.36 8.81 -9.63
CA ARG A 30 -8.53 9.37 -10.32
C ARG A 30 -9.30 8.30 -11.09
N GLY A 31 -8.58 7.45 -11.82
CA GLY A 31 -9.17 6.30 -12.52
C GLY A 31 -9.87 5.32 -11.55
N VAL A 32 -9.21 5.01 -10.43
CA VAL A 32 -9.77 4.14 -9.38
C VAL A 32 -11.02 4.73 -8.76
N CYS A 33 -10.99 5.97 -8.28
CA CYS A 33 -12.16 6.64 -7.71
C CYS A 33 -13.32 6.71 -8.71
N THR A 34 -13.02 7.01 -9.98
CA THR A 34 -14.03 7.08 -11.05
C THR A 34 -14.71 5.73 -11.28
N VAL A 35 -13.94 4.65 -11.45
CA VAL A 35 -14.53 3.33 -11.72
C VAL A 35 -15.26 2.78 -10.49
N VAL A 36 -14.72 2.96 -9.29
CA VAL A 36 -15.35 2.48 -8.05
C VAL A 36 -16.65 3.24 -7.79
N THR A 37 -16.69 4.56 -7.99
CA THR A 37 -17.93 5.34 -7.89
C THR A 37 -18.99 4.85 -8.87
N LYS A 38 -18.60 4.56 -10.11
CA LYS A 38 -19.53 3.99 -11.12
C LYS A 38 -20.06 2.63 -10.68
N LEU A 39 -19.21 1.77 -10.13
CA LEU A 39 -19.61 0.46 -9.61
C LEU A 39 -20.56 0.59 -8.41
N PHE A 40 -20.29 1.49 -7.46
CA PHE A 40 -21.16 1.76 -6.33
C PHE A 40 -22.54 2.25 -6.76
N ASN A 41 -22.61 3.14 -7.76
CA ASN A 41 -23.89 3.60 -8.31
C ASN A 41 -24.70 2.49 -9.02
N ILE A 42 -24.02 1.51 -9.61
CA ILE A 42 -24.65 0.38 -10.31
C ILE A 42 -25.11 -0.70 -9.33
N VAL A 43 -24.22 -1.11 -8.44
CA VAL A 43 -24.43 -2.25 -7.54
C VAL A 43 -25.23 -1.85 -6.30
N LYS A 44 -25.06 -0.60 -5.82
CA LYS A 44 -25.64 -0.06 -4.58
C LYS A 44 -25.44 -0.99 -3.37
N PRO A 45 -24.18 -1.35 -3.04
CA PRO A 45 -23.92 -2.26 -1.94
C PRO A 45 -24.03 -1.55 -0.58
N ASP A 46 -24.50 -2.25 0.46
CA ASP A 46 -24.36 -1.76 1.84
C ASP A 46 -22.89 -1.81 2.31
N LYS A 47 -22.12 -2.79 1.80
CA LYS A 47 -20.74 -3.07 2.19
C LYS A 47 -19.84 -3.33 0.99
N ALA A 48 -18.63 -2.80 1.01
CA ALA A 48 -17.63 -3.02 -0.03
C ALA A 48 -16.28 -3.42 0.58
N TYR A 49 -15.66 -4.47 0.05
CA TYR A 49 -14.46 -5.09 0.63
C TYR A 49 -13.23 -4.80 -0.23
N PHE A 50 -12.18 -4.24 0.39
CA PHE A 50 -10.93 -3.90 -0.29
C PHE A 50 -9.73 -4.44 0.50
N GLY A 51 -8.76 -5.04 -0.20
CA GLY A 51 -7.56 -5.59 0.44
C GLY A 51 -6.63 -4.50 0.99
N GLU A 52 -6.15 -4.69 2.21
CA GLU A 52 -5.19 -3.80 2.87
C GLU A 52 -3.82 -3.73 2.17
N LYS A 53 -3.52 -4.68 1.27
CA LYS A 53 -2.28 -4.67 0.51
C LYS A 53 -2.12 -3.37 -0.30
N ASP A 54 -3.21 -2.92 -0.92
CA ASP A 54 -3.29 -1.65 -1.62
C ASP A 54 -3.75 -0.56 -0.63
N TYR A 55 -3.01 -0.38 0.47
CA TYR A 55 -3.46 0.41 1.63
C TYR A 55 -3.84 1.85 1.27
N GLN A 56 -3.05 2.50 0.41
CA GLN A 56 -3.37 3.85 -0.07
C GLN A 56 -4.69 3.88 -0.86
N GLN A 57 -4.96 2.87 -1.68
CA GLN A 57 -6.24 2.75 -2.38
C GLN A 57 -7.39 2.60 -1.39
N LEU A 58 -7.26 1.74 -0.38
CA LEU A 58 -8.28 1.56 0.66
C LEU A 58 -8.59 2.90 1.35
N LYS A 59 -7.57 3.65 1.75
CA LYS A 59 -7.74 4.96 2.41
C LYS A 59 -8.37 6.01 1.49
N ILE A 60 -7.98 6.04 0.23
CA ILE A 60 -8.60 6.91 -0.79
C ILE A 60 -10.07 6.56 -0.99
N ILE A 61 -10.43 5.28 -1.09
CA ILE A 61 -11.83 4.87 -1.25
C ILE A 61 -12.65 5.17 0.00
N GLN A 62 -12.11 4.93 1.20
CA GLN A 62 -12.77 5.32 2.47
C GLN A 62 -13.01 6.84 2.52
N LYS A 63 -12.01 7.65 2.14
CA LYS A 63 -12.14 9.11 2.06
C LYS A 63 -13.18 9.54 1.03
N MET A 64 -13.15 8.96 -0.17
CA MET A 64 -14.12 9.24 -1.24
C MET A 64 -15.56 8.95 -0.81
N VAL A 65 -15.81 7.78 -0.19
CA VAL A 65 -17.14 7.40 0.31
C VAL A 65 -17.63 8.39 1.35
N LYS A 66 -16.76 8.79 2.29
CA LYS A 66 -17.07 9.79 3.31
C LYS A 66 -17.37 11.16 2.69
N ASP A 67 -16.48 11.65 1.83
CA ASP A 67 -16.52 13.01 1.27
C ASP A 67 -17.69 13.18 0.28
N LEU A 68 -18.13 12.11 -0.38
CA LEU A 68 -19.28 12.10 -1.30
C LEU A 68 -20.59 11.64 -0.63
N ASN A 69 -20.60 11.50 0.71
CA ASN A 69 -21.76 11.11 1.50
C ASN A 69 -22.43 9.81 1.01
N MET A 70 -21.63 8.82 0.61
CA MET A 70 -22.12 7.54 0.17
C MET A 70 -22.48 6.67 1.38
N ASP A 71 -23.68 6.10 1.38
CA ASP A 71 -24.15 5.18 2.42
C ASP A 71 -23.61 3.75 2.18
N ILE A 72 -22.29 3.61 2.29
CA ILE A 72 -21.56 2.36 2.01
C ILE A 72 -20.49 2.16 3.08
N GLU A 73 -20.47 1.00 3.72
CA GLU A 73 -19.39 0.62 4.63
C GLU A 73 -18.20 0.03 3.86
N VAL A 74 -17.04 0.69 3.91
CA VAL A 74 -15.81 0.21 3.25
C VAL A 74 -14.94 -0.57 4.24
N ILE A 75 -14.86 -1.88 4.03
CA ILE A 75 -14.17 -2.83 4.92
C ILE A 75 -12.79 -3.17 4.36
N GLY A 76 -11.76 -2.95 5.18
CA GLY A 76 -10.40 -3.40 4.92
C GLY A 76 -10.23 -4.89 5.19
N CYS A 77 -9.73 -5.64 4.21
CA CYS A 77 -9.44 -7.06 4.35
C CYS A 77 -7.93 -7.28 4.59
N PRO A 78 -7.52 -8.07 5.60
CA PRO A 78 -6.11 -8.33 5.89
C PRO A 78 -5.32 -8.86 4.68
N ILE A 79 -4.03 -8.54 4.65
CA ILE A 79 -3.13 -9.01 3.59
C ILE A 79 -2.99 -10.53 3.67
N VAL A 80 -3.47 -11.24 2.65
CA VAL A 80 -3.21 -12.67 2.48
C VAL A 80 -1.78 -12.86 1.99
N ARG A 81 -1.01 -13.67 2.70
CA ARG A 81 0.39 -13.99 2.38
C ARG A 81 0.53 -15.49 2.12
N ASP A 82 1.47 -15.86 1.25
CA ASP A 82 1.85 -17.27 1.09
C ASP A 82 2.73 -17.76 2.26
N SER A 83 3.13 -19.03 2.23
CA SER A 83 3.96 -19.64 3.27
C SER A 83 5.33 -18.99 3.44
N GLU A 84 5.80 -18.23 2.44
CA GLU A 84 7.08 -17.50 2.48
C GLU A 84 6.89 -16.02 2.89
N GLY A 85 5.65 -15.62 3.21
CA GLY A 85 5.30 -14.28 3.65
C GLY A 85 5.07 -13.27 2.51
N LEU A 86 5.15 -13.70 1.25
CA LEU A 86 4.90 -12.85 0.09
C LEU A 86 3.41 -12.50 0.03
N ALA A 87 3.10 -11.20 -0.04
CA ALA A 87 1.72 -10.75 -0.25
C ALA A 87 1.17 -11.29 -1.58
N MET A 88 -0.01 -11.91 -1.52
CA MET A 88 -0.65 -12.48 -2.70
C MET A 88 -0.96 -11.38 -3.73
N SER A 89 -0.60 -11.63 -4.99
CA SER A 89 -0.71 -10.69 -6.09
C SER A 89 -0.91 -11.45 -7.39
N SER A 90 -1.80 -10.97 -8.26
CA SER A 90 -1.82 -11.45 -9.65
C SER A 90 -0.46 -11.24 -10.33
N ARG A 91 0.28 -10.19 -9.96
CA ARG A 91 1.63 -9.90 -10.48
C ARG A 91 2.69 -10.93 -10.07
N ASN A 92 2.43 -11.77 -9.07
CA ASN A 92 3.40 -12.80 -8.64
C ASN A 92 3.61 -13.85 -9.74
N VAL A 93 2.68 -14.00 -10.68
CA VAL A 93 2.81 -14.91 -11.84
C VAL A 93 3.96 -14.53 -12.78
N TYR A 94 4.39 -13.26 -12.76
CA TYR A 94 5.47 -12.78 -13.61
C TYR A 94 6.86 -13.03 -13.02
N LEU A 95 6.93 -13.34 -11.72
CA LEU A 95 8.20 -13.55 -11.02
C LEU A 95 8.79 -14.90 -11.43
N SER A 96 10.04 -14.88 -11.88
CA SER A 96 10.84 -16.09 -11.99
C SER A 96 11.04 -16.74 -10.61
N PRO A 97 11.39 -18.04 -10.54
CA PRO A 97 11.67 -18.71 -9.26
C PRO A 97 12.75 -18.00 -8.42
N GLU A 98 13.74 -17.40 -9.06
CA GLU A 98 14.81 -16.66 -8.38
C GLU A 98 14.31 -15.30 -7.85
N GLU A 99 13.52 -14.56 -8.65
CA GLU A 99 12.86 -13.34 -8.16
C GLU A 99 11.91 -13.63 -7.00
N ARG A 100 11.22 -14.78 -7.03
CA ARG A 100 10.31 -15.20 -5.95
C ARG A 100 11.05 -15.44 -4.63
N LYS A 101 12.25 -16.04 -4.67
CA LYS A 101 13.08 -16.20 -3.47
C LYS A 101 13.51 -14.85 -2.91
N GLN A 102 13.91 -13.93 -3.78
CA GLN A 102 14.41 -12.62 -3.36
C GLN A 102 13.30 -11.65 -2.92
N VAL A 103 12.08 -11.73 -3.47
CA VAL A 103 10.98 -10.85 -3.06
C VAL A 103 10.55 -11.08 -1.60
N THR A 104 10.83 -12.26 -1.03
CA THR A 104 10.66 -12.49 0.42
C THR A 104 11.43 -11.48 1.28
N ALA A 105 12.44 -10.80 0.71
CA ALA A 105 13.14 -9.69 1.34
C ALA A 105 12.21 -8.57 1.80
N ILE A 106 11.10 -8.30 1.10
CA ILE A 106 10.12 -7.28 1.53
C ILE A 106 9.49 -7.68 2.86
N TYR A 107 9.04 -8.93 2.98
CA TYR A 107 8.47 -9.41 4.24
C TYR A 107 9.52 -9.50 5.36
N LYS A 108 10.73 -9.95 5.03
CA LYS A 108 11.85 -10.01 5.98
C LYS A 108 12.27 -8.63 6.47
N SER A 109 12.21 -7.59 5.63
CA SER A 109 12.51 -6.22 6.03
C SER A 109 11.47 -5.68 7.01
N PHE A 110 10.20 -6.08 6.90
CA PHE A 110 9.19 -5.75 7.90
C PHE A 110 9.46 -6.43 9.25
N LYS A 111 9.93 -7.68 9.24
CA LYS A 111 10.32 -8.37 10.48
C LYS A 111 11.53 -7.71 11.13
N LEU A 112 12.52 -7.32 10.33
CA LEU A 112 13.64 -6.51 10.82
C LEU A 112 13.13 -5.19 11.43
N ALA A 113 12.26 -4.48 10.72
CA ALA A 113 11.73 -3.21 11.18
C ALA A 113 10.96 -3.34 12.50
N GLN A 114 10.10 -4.34 12.61
CA GLN A 114 9.36 -4.65 13.82
C GLN A 114 10.30 -4.93 14.99
N LYS A 115 11.35 -5.73 14.77
CA LYS A 115 12.37 -6.02 15.79
C LYS A 115 13.09 -4.74 16.26
N LEU A 116 13.50 -3.87 15.34
CA LEU A 116 14.18 -2.61 15.70
C LEU A 116 13.28 -1.69 16.54
N VAL A 117 11.98 -1.64 16.22
CA VAL A 117 10.99 -0.88 16.99
C VAL A 117 10.81 -1.48 18.39
N GLU A 118 10.76 -2.82 18.50
CA GLU A 118 10.71 -3.53 19.79
C GLU A 118 11.98 -3.29 20.64
N GLU A 119 13.14 -3.12 20.00
CA GLU A 119 14.41 -2.74 20.63
C GLU A 119 14.49 -1.25 21.00
N GLY A 120 13.45 -0.47 20.70
CA GLY A 120 13.31 0.93 21.11
C GLY A 120 13.59 1.97 20.03
N LEU A 121 13.77 1.58 18.77
CA LEU A 121 13.89 2.54 17.67
C LEU A 121 12.55 3.26 17.44
N LYS A 122 12.52 4.57 17.69
CA LYS A 122 11.33 5.42 17.53
C LYS A 122 11.38 6.39 16.35
N GLU A 123 12.54 6.51 15.70
CA GLU A 123 12.78 7.48 14.63
C GLU A 123 12.38 6.89 13.25
N PRO A 124 11.31 7.40 12.60
CA PRO A 124 10.81 6.87 11.33
C PRO A 124 11.86 6.84 10.23
N ARG A 125 12.61 7.94 10.05
CA ARG A 125 13.63 8.06 9.00
C ARG A 125 14.75 7.03 9.14
N LYS A 126 15.21 6.79 10.37
CA LYS A 126 16.24 5.79 10.66
C LYS A 126 15.73 4.37 10.38
N LEU A 127 14.47 4.08 10.71
CA LEU A 127 13.85 2.80 10.37
C LEU A 127 13.75 2.60 8.84
N GLU A 128 13.34 3.64 8.10
CA GLU A 128 13.30 3.62 6.63
C GLU A 128 14.68 3.35 6.01
N GLU A 129 15.74 3.96 6.55
CA GLU A 129 17.12 3.75 6.10
C GLU A 129 17.59 2.31 6.31
N GLU A 130 17.31 1.72 7.48
CA GLU A 130 17.64 0.31 7.76
C GLU A 130 16.89 -0.65 6.83
N ILE A 131 15.61 -0.38 6.56
CA ILE A 131 14.83 -1.16 5.59
C ILE A 131 15.42 -1.01 4.17
N LYS A 132 15.74 0.21 3.74
CA LYS A 132 16.34 0.47 2.41
C LYS A 132 17.67 -0.25 2.27
N LYS A 133 18.54 -0.19 3.29
CA LYS A 133 19.83 -0.88 3.33
C LYS A 133 19.67 -2.39 3.25
N PHE A 134 18.72 -2.96 4.00
CA PHE A 134 18.41 -4.38 3.94
C PHE A 134 17.91 -4.80 2.56
N LEU A 135 16.96 -4.07 1.97
CA LEU A 135 16.45 -4.39 0.63
C LEU A 135 17.53 -4.26 -0.46
N ALA A 136 18.43 -3.29 -0.33
CA ALA A 136 19.53 -3.08 -1.27
C ALA A 136 20.56 -4.22 -1.30
N SER A 137 20.60 -5.10 -0.27
CA SER A 137 21.47 -6.27 -0.30
C SER A 137 20.95 -7.41 -1.19
N PHE A 138 19.76 -7.27 -1.80
CA PHE A 138 19.16 -8.27 -2.68
C PHE A 138 19.31 -7.84 -4.15
N PRO A 139 20.15 -8.52 -4.96
CA PRO A 139 20.57 -8.03 -6.28
C PRO A 139 19.46 -7.99 -7.35
N LEU A 140 18.34 -8.68 -7.13
CA LEU A 140 17.18 -8.61 -8.02
C LEU A 140 16.20 -7.48 -7.65
N ILE A 141 16.39 -6.80 -6.52
CA ILE A 141 15.70 -5.53 -6.26
C ILE A 141 16.46 -4.45 -7.03
N LYS A 142 15.97 -4.12 -8.23
CA LYS A 142 16.63 -3.16 -9.14
C LYS A 142 16.48 -1.72 -8.70
N LYS A 143 15.37 -1.41 -8.05
CA LYS A 143 15.08 -0.08 -7.54
C LYS A 143 14.10 -0.15 -6.39
N ILE A 144 14.33 0.69 -5.40
CA ILE A 144 13.36 1.01 -4.36
C ILE A 144 12.72 2.33 -4.78
N ASP A 145 11.43 2.30 -5.16
CA ASP A 145 10.71 3.52 -5.50
C ASP A 145 10.43 4.33 -4.23
N TYR A 146 10.00 3.67 -3.16
CA TYR A 146 9.95 4.25 -1.82
C TYR A 146 9.95 3.18 -0.71
N VAL A 147 10.42 3.60 0.46
CA VAL A 147 10.12 3.02 1.76
C VAL A 147 9.75 4.20 2.64
N ALA A 148 8.58 4.17 3.26
CA ALA A 148 8.07 5.25 4.09
C ALA A 148 7.36 4.71 5.32
N VAL A 149 7.59 5.33 6.48
CA VAL A 149 6.79 5.09 7.68
C VAL A 149 5.79 6.24 7.79
N VAL A 150 4.50 5.91 7.79
CA VAL A 150 3.43 6.90 7.64
C VAL A 150 2.39 6.81 8.73
N ASN A 151 1.71 7.92 8.97
CA ASN A 151 0.45 7.92 9.71
C ASN A 151 -0.59 7.08 8.93
N PRO A 152 -1.29 6.13 9.57
CA PRO A 152 -2.18 5.20 8.88
C PRO A 152 -3.43 5.85 8.28
N ASN A 153 -3.76 7.08 8.69
CA ASN A 153 -4.97 7.78 8.23
C ASN A 153 -4.66 8.85 7.20
N THR A 154 -3.64 9.67 7.44
CA THR A 154 -3.25 10.75 6.51
C THR A 154 -2.26 10.30 5.46
N LEU A 155 -1.59 9.16 5.67
CA LEU A 155 -0.48 8.68 4.85
C LEU A 155 0.69 9.67 4.75
N GLU A 156 0.69 10.74 5.54
CA GLU A 156 1.84 11.63 5.65
C GLU A 156 2.98 10.91 6.40
N PRO A 157 4.25 11.27 6.12
CA PRO A 157 5.39 10.77 6.90
C PRO A 157 5.15 10.92 8.40
N ALA A 158 5.36 9.84 9.15
CA ALA A 158 5.25 9.90 10.60
C ALA A 158 6.37 10.75 11.20
N GLU A 159 6.07 11.45 12.30
CA GLU A 159 7.07 12.20 13.06
C GLU A 159 7.81 11.30 14.07
N GLU A 160 7.10 10.34 14.67
CA GLU A 160 7.60 9.39 15.66
C GLU A 160 6.85 8.06 15.54
N ILE A 161 7.50 6.95 15.88
CA ILE A 161 6.88 5.63 15.96
C ILE A 161 6.31 5.44 17.37
N LYS A 162 4.98 5.38 17.47
CA LYS A 162 4.22 5.19 18.72
C LYS A 162 3.38 3.91 18.72
N GLY A 163 3.38 3.18 17.61
CA GLY A 163 2.56 2.00 17.38
C GLY A 163 1.29 2.37 16.62
N GLY A 164 0.99 1.61 15.57
CA GLY A 164 -0.09 1.87 14.63
C GLY A 164 0.35 2.61 13.36
N GLU A 165 1.55 3.20 13.34
CA GLU A 165 2.17 3.67 12.08
C GLU A 165 2.33 2.52 11.09
N ARG A 166 2.32 2.85 9.80
CA ARG A 166 2.40 1.84 8.73
C ARG A 166 3.62 2.08 7.87
N ILE A 167 4.39 1.02 7.63
CA ILE A 167 5.45 1.00 6.63
C ILE A 167 4.80 0.76 5.27
N LEU A 168 5.09 1.61 4.28
CA LEU A 168 4.75 1.41 2.88
C LEU A 168 6.03 1.14 2.09
N VAL A 169 6.00 0.13 1.22
CA VAL A 169 7.14 -0.22 0.36
C VAL A 169 6.68 -0.39 -1.08
N ALA A 170 7.45 0.18 -2.01
CA ALA A 170 7.38 -0.15 -3.42
C ALA A 170 8.77 -0.43 -3.98
N VAL A 171 8.93 -1.60 -4.59
CA VAL A 171 10.18 -2.04 -5.22
C VAL A 171 9.97 -2.51 -6.64
N ARG A 172 11.02 -2.45 -7.46
CA ARG A 172 11.05 -2.94 -8.83
C ARG A 172 11.95 -4.15 -8.92
N MET A 173 11.35 -5.29 -9.25
CA MET A 173 12.01 -6.49 -9.73
C MET A 173 12.16 -6.39 -11.26
N PRO A 174 13.01 -7.20 -11.91
CA PRO A 174 13.11 -7.26 -13.37
C PRO A 174 11.76 -7.44 -14.07
N SER A 175 10.90 -8.31 -13.55
CA SER A 175 9.62 -8.67 -14.17
C SER A 175 8.42 -7.86 -13.68
N ALA A 176 8.49 -7.26 -12.49
CA ALA A 176 7.33 -6.61 -11.89
C ALA A 176 7.70 -5.50 -10.90
N ARG A 177 6.82 -4.49 -10.82
CA ARG A 177 6.76 -3.55 -9.71
C ARG A 177 5.83 -4.09 -8.64
N LEU A 178 6.34 -4.20 -7.41
CA LEU A 178 5.64 -4.80 -6.29
C LEU A 178 5.47 -3.78 -5.18
N ILE A 179 4.35 -3.88 -4.49
CA ILE A 179 4.05 -3.09 -3.32
C ILE A 179 3.67 -4.02 -2.18
N ASP A 180 3.99 -3.60 -0.97
CA ASP A 180 3.55 -4.24 0.27
C ASP A 180 3.54 -3.20 1.38
N ASN A 181 2.89 -3.52 2.49
CA ASN A 181 2.87 -2.66 3.66
C ASN A 181 2.77 -3.47 4.96
N TRP A 182 3.14 -2.83 6.06
CA TRP A 182 3.18 -3.46 7.37
C TRP A 182 2.83 -2.49 8.49
N GLU A 183 1.91 -2.88 9.36
CA GLU A 183 1.56 -2.12 10.55
C GLU A 183 2.59 -2.38 11.66
N LEU A 184 3.21 -1.31 12.15
CA LEU A 184 4.14 -1.36 13.28
C LEU A 184 3.36 -1.50 14.58
N LYS A 185 3.78 -2.44 15.41
CA LYS A 185 3.24 -2.62 16.75
C LYS A 185 4.31 -2.30 17.77
N ILE A 186 3.95 -1.61 18.84
CA ILE A 186 4.81 -1.53 20.03
C ILE A 186 4.22 -2.51 21.05
N PRO A 187 5.01 -3.43 21.62
CA PRO A 187 4.54 -4.27 22.71
C PRO A 187 3.97 -3.40 23.82
N LYS A 188 2.79 -3.76 24.32
CA LYS A 188 2.32 -3.15 25.57
C LYS A 188 3.30 -3.57 26.66
N MET A 189 3.97 -2.58 27.28
CA MET A 189 4.77 -2.78 28.49
C MET A 189 3.91 -3.37 29.61
#